data_AF-K1Z9U1-F1
#
_entry.id   AF-K1Z9U1-F1
#
_cell.length_a   1.000
_cell.length_b   1.000
_cell.length_c   1.000
_cell.angle_alpha   90.00
_cell.angle_beta   90.00
_cell.angle_gamma   90.00
#
_symmetry.space_group_name_H-M   'P 1'
#
loop_
_entity.id
_entity.type
_entity.pdbx_description
1 polymer ?
#
loop_
_entity_poly.entity_id
_entity_poly.type
_entity_poly.pdbx_seq_one_letter_code
_entity_poly.pdbx_strand_id
1 'polypeptide(L)'
;MAGVTGQFSQGGFESSSSVTDVAIDGRGFFRIKDANDGSVFFSRSGQFNIDKDGFLVNPDGYRVQGFTLDETTNQVTSNVDDIVISTVPVPPSPSDDVSMSINLDSNGEAPAAFSLANPTGTSNFSAGVTVYDSLGNDHLVSLYFRKNATNSWQYYALVDGGELTTGTAGNNVTCASGTFLFDTDGGLYSVTETTNDFDFMGATQSLALSFNFGTSKDDGGTGLDGITQFGSSSTITNISQDGYASGSLKSIEVDADGTISGNYTNGTTQVISQLVVCKFNNEVALKRVGSNNYVETLESGAAVLGAPGSGGNGTLVSSTLEQSNVDLANELIRMVVIQRGFQANSRTITTINDLLAQLVTLGQ
;
A
#
# COMPACT_ATOMS: atom_id res chain seq x y z
N MET A 1 -19.53 -42.39 15.25
CA MET A 1 -20.68 -41.55 14.82
C MET A 1 -20.37 -41.04 13.42
N ALA A 2 -21.24 -41.29 12.45
CA ALA A 2 -21.12 -40.67 11.13
C ALA A 2 -21.58 -39.21 11.26
N GLY A 3 -20.66 -38.27 11.14
CA GLY A 3 -20.94 -36.83 11.21
C GLY A 3 -20.94 -36.21 9.81
N VAL A 4 -21.70 -35.13 9.62
CA VAL A 4 -21.58 -34.29 8.43
C VAL A 4 -20.32 -33.45 8.58
N THR A 5 -19.33 -33.65 7.72
CA THR A 5 -18.07 -32.90 7.71
C THR A 5 -18.05 -31.95 6.53
N GLY A 6 -17.62 -30.71 6.77
CA GLY A 6 -17.36 -29.75 5.69
C GLY A 6 -16.14 -30.17 4.87
N GLN A 7 -16.18 -29.97 3.56
CA GLN A 7 -15.04 -30.18 2.68
C GLN A 7 -14.44 -28.82 2.32
N PHE A 8 -13.22 -28.55 2.81
CA PHE A 8 -12.48 -27.30 2.59
C PHE A 8 -11.53 -27.37 1.38
N SER A 9 -11.94 -28.08 0.32
CA SER A 9 -11.21 -28.01 -0.95
C SER A 9 -11.45 -26.67 -1.62
N GLN A 10 -10.40 -26.09 -2.20
CA GLN A 10 -10.45 -24.82 -2.95
C GLN A 10 -11.44 -24.92 -4.12
N GLY A 11 -12.27 -23.88 -4.30
CA GLY A 11 -13.10 -23.70 -5.48
C GLY A 11 -12.34 -23.12 -6.69
N GLY A 12 -13.06 -22.89 -7.80
CA GLY A 12 -12.52 -22.08 -8.90
C GLY A 12 -12.40 -20.60 -8.51
N PHE A 13 -11.69 -19.82 -9.32
CA PHE A 13 -11.60 -18.37 -9.16
C PHE A 13 -12.38 -17.65 -10.26
N GLU A 14 -13.12 -16.62 -9.90
CA GLU A 14 -13.84 -15.75 -10.84
C GLU A 14 -13.44 -14.29 -10.62
N SER A 15 -12.98 -13.63 -11.68
CA SER A 15 -12.63 -12.22 -11.62
C SER A 15 -13.87 -11.35 -11.36
N SER A 16 -13.74 -10.41 -10.44
CA SER A 16 -14.73 -9.40 -10.08
C SER A 16 -14.33 -8.03 -10.60
N SER A 17 -15.30 -7.15 -10.81
CA SER A 17 -15.06 -5.72 -11.08
C SER A 17 -14.81 -4.91 -9.80
N SER A 18 -15.06 -5.49 -8.62
CA SER A 18 -14.80 -4.82 -7.35
C SER A 18 -13.36 -5.01 -6.93
N VAL A 19 -12.68 -3.94 -6.52
CA VAL A 19 -11.30 -3.98 -6.02
C VAL A 19 -11.21 -4.54 -4.59
N THR A 20 -12.31 -4.48 -3.85
CA THR A 20 -12.41 -4.99 -2.48
C THR A 20 -12.79 -6.47 -2.43
N ASP A 21 -13.12 -7.08 -3.57
CA ASP A 21 -13.34 -8.52 -3.64
C ASP A 21 -11.99 -9.25 -3.68
N VAL A 22 -11.78 -10.15 -2.73
CA VAL A 22 -10.51 -10.85 -2.57
C VAL A 22 -10.75 -12.34 -2.36
N ALA A 23 -9.98 -13.18 -3.04
CA ALA A 23 -10.01 -14.62 -2.84
C ALA A 23 -8.73 -15.09 -2.13
N ILE A 24 -8.85 -16.10 -1.28
CA ILE A 24 -7.70 -16.78 -0.67
C ILE A 24 -7.32 -17.95 -1.57
N ASP A 25 -6.08 -17.97 -2.06
CA ASP A 25 -5.49 -19.13 -2.72
C ASP A 25 -4.68 -19.95 -1.71
N GLY A 26 -5.22 -21.09 -1.31
CA GLY A 26 -4.66 -21.96 -0.29
C GLY A 26 -5.44 -21.92 1.02
N ARG A 27 -4.78 -22.25 2.14
CA ARG A 27 -5.48 -22.39 3.44
C ARG A 27 -5.64 -21.05 4.14
N GLY A 28 -6.76 -20.89 4.84
CA GLY A 28 -7.02 -19.71 5.67
C GLY A 28 -8.45 -19.20 5.60
N PHE A 29 -8.77 -18.27 6.48
CA PHE A 29 -10.06 -17.60 6.57
C PHE A 29 -9.81 -16.12 6.85
N PHE A 30 -10.64 -15.25 6.25
CA PHE A 30 -10.74 -13.86 6.67
C PHE A 30 -11.35 -13.81 8.07
N ARG A 31 -10.84 -12.90 8.90
CA ARG A 31 -11.39 -12.60 10.22
C ARG A 31 -12.34 -11.41 10.11
N ILE A 32 -13.57 -11.59 10.55
CA ILE A 32 -14.59 -10.54 10.57
C ILE A 32 -15.16 -10.39 11.99
N LYS A 33 -15.60 -9.19 12.35
CA LYS A 33 -16.10 -8.85 13.69
C LYS A 33 -17.47 -8.18 13.60
N ASP A 34 -18.40 -8.59 14.43
CA ASP A 34 -19.68 -7.87 14.61
C ASP A 34 -19.43 -6.62 15.46
N ALA A 35 -19.80 -5.46 14.92
CA ALA A 35 -19.62 -4.18 15.56
C ALA A 35 -20.55 -3.98 16.79
N ASN A 36 -21.64 -4.74 16.90
CA ASN A 36 -22.64 -4.57 17.95
C ASN A 36 -22.25 -5.24 19.26
N ASP A 37 -21.70 -6.45 19.20
CA ASP A 37 -21.36 -7.27 20.38
C ASP A 37 -19.87 -7.65 20.46
N GLY A 38 -19.08 -7.36 19.42
CA GLY A 38 -17.66 -7.70 19.35
C GLY A 38 -17.38 -9.17 19.00
N SER A 39 -18.40 -9.96 18.65
CA SER A 39 -18.25 -11.36 18.27
C SER A 39 -17.38 -11.50 17.02
N VAL A 40 -16.45 -12.45 17.05
CA VAL A 40 -15.52 -12.71 15.95
C VAL A 40 -15.98 -13.94 15.17
N PHE A 41 -16.00 -13.81 13.85
CA PHE A 41 -16.30 -14.89 12.92
C PHE A 41 -15.20 -15.04 11.89
N PHE A 42 -15.21 -16.18 11.21
CA PHE A 42 -14.25 -16.53 10.17
C PHE A 42 -15.00 -16.89 8.90
N SER A 43 -14.54 -16.41 7.75
CA SER A 43 -15.19 -16.67 6.46
C SER A 43 -14.15 -16.85 5.36
N ARG A 44 -14.46 -17.70 4.38
CA ARG A 44 -13.71 -17.74 3.10
C ARG A 44 -14.29 -16.80 2.05
N SER A 45 -15.50 -16.29 2.27
CA SER A 45 -16.12 -15.33 1.37
C SER A 45 -15.41 -14.00 1.52
N GLY A 46 -14.65 -13.60 0.50
CA GLY A 46 -13.99 -12.30 0.47
C GLY A 46 -14.70 -11.26 -0.40
N GLN A 47 -16.03 -11.37 -0.49
CA GLN A 47 -16.84 -10.27 -1.02
C GLN A 47 -16.92 -9.18 0.04
N PHE A 48 -16.32 -8.02 -0.21
CA PHE A 48 -16.30 -6.91 0.74
C PHE A 48 -16.73 -5.61 0.09
N ASN A 49 -17.31 -4.71 0.88
CA ASN A 49 -17.70 -3.38 0.46
C ASN A 49 -17.29 -2.37 1.54
N ILE A 50 -17.17 -1.11 1.16
CA ILE A 50 -16.88 -0.03 2.11
C ILE A 50 -18.22 0.58 2.52
N ASP A 51 -18.47 0.64 3.83
CA ASP A 51 -19.69 1.26 4.36
C ASP A 51 -19.58 2.79 4.37
N LYS A 52 -20.67 3.46 4.80
CA LYS A 52 -20.73 4.93 4.87
C LYS A 52 -19.72 5.57 5.84
N ASP A 53 -19.22 4.80 6.81
CA ASP A 53 -18.27 5.27 7.81
C ASP A 53 -16.83 4.88 7.43
N GLY A 54 -16.63 4.26 6.26
CA GLY A 54 -15.33 3.85 5.74
C GLY A 54 -14.89 2.46 6.17
N PHE A 55 -15.69 1.70 6.93
CA PHE A 55 -15.29 0.35 7.32
C PHE A 55 -15.40 -0.61 6.14
N LEU A 56 -14.40 -1.47 6.00
CA LEU A 56 -14.49 -2.61 5.10
C LEU A 56 -15.40 -3.66 5.76
N VAL A 57 -16.53 -3.96 5.13
CA VAL A 57 -17.57 -4.86 5.65
C VAL A 57 -17.90 -5.96 4.65
N ASN A 58 -18.33 -7.11 5.16
CA ASN A 58 -18.96 -8.14 4.33
C ASN A 58 -20.44 -7.78 4.05
N PRO A 59 -21.16 -8.52 3.17
CA PRO A 59 -22.57 -8.28 2.89
C PRO A 59 -23.51 -8.41 4.11
N ASP A 60 -23.08 -9.12 5.17
CA ASP A 60 -23.83 -9.24 6.42
C ASP A 60 -23.62 -8.01 7.35
N GLY A 61 -22.71 -7.09 7.01
CA GLY A 61 -22.37 -5.90 7.81
C GLY A 61 -21.28 -6.12 8.87
N TYR A 62 -20.63 -7.28 8.89
CA TYR A 62 -19.49 -7.55 9.77
C TYR A 62 -18.23 -6.90 9.24
N ARG A 63 -17.45 -6.29 10.13
CA ARG A 63 -16.23 -5.55 9.80
C ARG A 63 -15.06 -6.48 9.60
N VAL A 64 -14.37 -6.32 8.47
CA VAL A 64 -13.15 -7.05 8.16
C VAL A 64 -12.02 -6.56 9.06
N GLN A 65 -11.22 -7.49 9.55
CA GLN A 65 -10.11 -7.22 10.44
C GLN A 65 -8.79 -7.26 9.67
N GLY A 66 -7.84 -6.42 10.08
CA GLY A 66 -6.51 -6.35 9.50
C GLY A 66 -5.48 -5.96 10.54
N PHE A 67 -4.20 -6.16 10.21
CA PHE A 67 -3.11 -5.62 10.98
C PHE A 67 -3.07 -4.10 10.87
N THR A 68 -2.89 -3.42 11.99
CA THR A 68 -2.77 -1.96 12.04
C THR A 68 -1.37 -1.53 11.65
N LEU A 69 -1.24 -0.30 11.16
CA LEU A 69 0.06 0.33 10.92
C LEU A 69 0.53 1.05 12.17
N ASP A 70 1.85 1.15 12.34
CA ASP A 70 2.47 2.04 13.31
C ASP A 70 2.44 3.47 12.76
N GLU A 71 1.82 4.39 13.50
CA GLU A 71 1.59 5.78 13.07
C GLU A 71 2.89 6.57 12.82
N THR A 72 4.04 6.12 13.33
CA THR A 72 5.33 6.81 13.17
C THR A 72 6.13 6.23 12.01
N THR A 73 6.10 4.92 11.84
CA THR A 73 6.95 4.22 10.84
C THR A 73 6.20 3.82 9.58
N ASN A 74 4.87 3.91 9.56
CA ASN A 74 3.98 3.38 8.52
C ASN A 74 4.22 1.89 8.23
N GLN A 75 4.76 1.14 9.19
CA GLN A 75 4.99 -0.30 9.07
C GLN A 75 3.83 -1.10 9.66
N VAL A 76 3.55 -2.27 9.08
CA VAL A 76 2.54 -3.19 9.59
C VAL A 76 2.96 -3.75 10.95
N THR A 77 2.05 -3.65 11.93
CA THR A 77 2.24 -4.18 13.28
C THR A 77 1.60 -5.55 13.44
N SER A 78 1.74 -6.17 14.61
CA SER A 78 1.02 -7.41 14.94
C SER A 78 -0.35 -7.18 15.60
N ASN A 79 -0.75 -5.92 15.80
CA ASN A 79 -2.06 -5.59 16.37
C ASN A 79 -3.14 -5.72 15.31
N VAL A 80 -4.31 -6.24 15.68
CA VAL A 80 -5.42 -6.45 14.75
C VAL A 80 -6.61 -5.60 15.16
N ASP A 81 -7.15 -4.83 14.22
CA ASP A 81 -8.35 -4.00 14.41
C ASP A 81 -9.22 -3.97 13.14
N ASP A 82 -10.32 -3.21 13.19
CA ASP A 82 -11.21 -2.94 12.05
C ASP A 82 -10.44 -2.23 10.93
N ILE A 83 -10.60 -2.70 9.70
CA ILE A 83 -10.05 -2.00 8.53
C ILE A 83 -10.95 -0.80 8.22
N VAL A 84 -10.39 0.40 8.37
CA VAL A 84 -11.06 1.66 8.05
C VAL A 84 -10.35 2.34 6.89
N ILE A 85 -11.08 2.54 5.80
CA ILE A 85 -10.64 3.29 4.64
C ILE A 85 -11.22 4.69 4.78
N SER A 86 -10.40 5.60 5.30
CA SER A 86 -10.79 6.99 5.48
C SER A 86 -11.01 7.67 4.13
N THR A 87 -12.16 8.32 3.98
CA THR A 87 -12.45 9.22 2.85
C THR A 87 -12.03 10.66 3.13
N VAL A 88 -11.53 10.94 4.35
CA VAL A 88 -10.99 12.24 4.71
C VAL A 88 -9.74 12.48 3.85
N PRO A 89 -9.60 13.65 3.21
CA PRO A 89 -8.40 13.99 2.48
C PRO A 89 -7.16 13.88 3.37
N VAL A 90 -6.10 13.30 2.81
CA VAL A 90 -4.80 13.29 3.47
C VAL A 90 -4.31 14.74 3.56
N PRO A 91 -3.87 15.20 4.74
CA PRO A 91 -3.32 16.54 4.89
C PRO A 91 -2.07 16.71 4.02
N PRO A 92 -1.74 17.94 3.60
CA PRO A 92 -0.48 18.18 2.90
C PRO A 92 0.72 17.84 3.79
N SER A 93 1.83 17.45 3.20
CA SER A 93 3.13 17.36 3.88
C SER A 93 4.07 18.37 3.22
N PRO A 94 4.68 19.30 3.98
CA PRO A 94 5.74 20.14 3.44
C PRO A 94 6.92 19.27 3.00
N SER A 95 7.66 19.75 2.01
CA SER A 95 8.92 19.11 1.61
C SER A 95 9.94 19.24 2.73
N ASP A 96 10.66 18.16 3.02
CA ASP A 96 11.78 18.13 3.96
C ASP A 96 13.07 17.76 3.23
N ASP A 97 13.04 16.76 2.34
CA ASP A 97 14.20 16.32 1.56
C ASP A 97 14.04 16.61 0.06
N VAL A 98 15.13 17.09 -0.55
CA VAL A 98 15.28 17.25 -2.00
C VAL A 98 16.50 16.45 -2.45
N SER A 99 16.25 15.30 -3.07
CA SER A 99 17.30 14.41 -3.58
C SER A 99 17.66 14.74 -5.02
N MET A 100 18.96 14.85 -5.29
CA MET A 100 19.49 15.23 -6.60
C MET A 100 20.62 14.31 -7.06
N SER A 101 20.51 13.87 -8.31
CA SER A 101 21.58 13.19 -9.04
C SER A 101 21.86 13.95 -10.33
N ILE A 102 22.96 14.71 -10.32
CA ILE A 102 23.32 15.64 -11.40
C ILE A 102 24.79 15.43 -11.74
N ASN A 103 25.11 15.38 -13.03
CA ASN A 103 26.50 15.52 -13.49
C ASN A 103 26.76 16.99 -13.82
N LEU A 104 27.87 17.54 -13.34
CA LEU A 104 28.37 18.88 -13.67
C LEU A 104 29.60 18.77 -14.57
N ASP A 105 29.62 19.49 -15.68
CA ASP A 105 30.70 19.42 -16.67
C ASP A 105 32.05 19.94 -16.12
N SER A 106 33.00 19.03 -15.89
CA SER A 106 34.33 19.36 -15.40
C SER A 106 35.10 20.31 -16.33
N ASN A 107 34.80 20.31 -17.63
CA ASN A 107 35.47 21.12 -18.64
C ASN A 107 34.85 22.52 -18.79
N GLY A 108 33.76 22.81 -18.07
CA GLY A 108 33.15 24.15 -18.08
C GLY A 108 34.12 25.23 -17.61
N GLU A 109 34.03 26.42 -18.19
CA GLU A 109 34.76 27.60 -17.70
C GLU A 109 34.00 28.26 -16.55
N ALA A 110 34.73 28.84 -15.59
CA ALA A 110 34.11 29.59 -14.50
C ALA A 110 33.53 30.92 -15.04
N PRO A 111 32.20 31.14 -14.95
CA PRO A 111 31.58 32.37 -15.43
C PRO A 111 31.88 33.55 -14.49
N ALA A 112 31.36 34.73 -14.82
CA ALA A 112 31.40 35.89 -13.93
C ALA A 112 30.77 35.59 -12.55
N ALA A 113 31.01 36.45 -11.56
CA ALA A 113 30.40 36.32 -10.24
C ALA A 113 28.87 36.23 -10.34
N PHE A 114 28.27 35.39 -9.50
CA PHE A 114 26.83 35.15 -9.52
C PHE A 114 26.04 36.45 -9.35
N SER A 115 24.97 36.62 -10.13
CA SER A 115 24.11 37.80 -10.09
C SER A 115 22.64 37.39 -10.11
N LEU A 116 21.88 37.86 -9.12
CA LEU A 116 20.42 37.68 -9.06
C LEU A 116 19.67 38.33 -10.24
N ALA A 117 20.26 39.35 -10.86
CA ALA A 117 19.68 40.01 -12.03
C ALA A 117 19.88 39.21 -13.34
N ASN A 118 20.84 38.27 -13.37
CA ASN A 118 21.08 37.40 -14.51
C ASN A 118 21.62 36.03 -14.05
N PRO A 119 20.80 35.23 -13.35
CA PRO A 119 21.26 33.97 -12.76
C PRO A 119 21.65 32.96 -13.83
N THR A 120 20.91 32.89 -14.93
CA THR A 120 21.20 32.00 -16.06
C THR A 120 22.53 32.35 -16.76
N GLY A 121 22.79 33.64 -16.99
CA GLY A 121 24.02 34.07 -17.66
C GLY A 121 25.27 34.06 -16.78
N THR A 122 25.10 33.94 -15.46
CA THR A 122 26.21 33.87 -14.48
C THR A 122 26.40 32.48 -13.88
N SER A 123 25.73 31.47 -14.45
CA SER A 123 25.80 30.07 -14.03
C SER A 123 26.10 29.16 -15.23
N ASN A 124 26.68 27.99 -14.97
CA ASN A 124 26.99 27.01 -16.02
C ASN A 124 25.79 26.12 -16.33
N PHE A 125 24.97 25.85 -15.31
CA PHE A 125 23.85 24.93 -15.41
C PHE A 125 22.74 25.34 -14.45
N SER A 126 21.51 24.94 -14.75
CA SER A 126 20.36 25.21 -13.91
C SER A 126 19.38 24.04 -13.92
N ALA A 127 18.70 23.83 -12.81
CA ALA A 127 17.63 22.87 -12.62
C ALA A 127 16.44 23.55 -11.91
N GLY A 128 15.28 22.90 -11.91
CA GLY A 128 14.12 23.35 -11.16
C GLY A 128 13.47 22.18 -10.44
N VAL A 129 13.01 22.44 -9.21
CA VAL A 129 12.22 21.48 -8.42
C VAL A 129 11.04 22.22 -7.81
N THR A 130 9.87 21.60 -7.87
CA THR A 130 8.69 22.10 -7.18
C THR A 130 8.63 21.49 -5.79
N VAL A 131 8.63 22.33 -4.76
CA VAL A 131 8.51 21.94 -3.34
C VAL A 131 7.14 22.37 -2.81
N TYR A 132 6.73 21.80 -1.69
CA TYR A 132 5.44 22.07 -1.06
C TYR A 132 5.63 22.71 0.30
N ASP A 133 4.81 23.73 0.60
CA ASP A 133 4.75 24.35 1.91
C ASP A 133 3.87 23.55 2.90
N SER A 134 3.77 24.03 4.15
CA SER A 134 2.96 23.37 5.19
C SER A 134 1.45 23.41 4.93
N LEU A 135 0.98 24.20 3.96
CA LEU A 135 -0.42 24.27 3.52
C LEU A 135 -0.67 23.48 2.23
N GLY A 136 0.38 22.95 1.60
CA GLY A 136 0.33 22.21 0.35
C GLY A 136 0.35 23.06 -0.91
N ASN A 137 0.70 24.34 -0.82
CA ASN A 137 0.95 25.17 -2.01
C ASN A 137 2.28 24.77 -2.64
N ASP A 138 2.33 24.80 -3.97
CA ASP A 138 3.52 24.49 -4.73
C ASP A 138 4.40 25.74 -4.95
N HIS A 139 5.70 25.56 -4.77
CA HIS A 139 6.71 26.61 -4.93
C HIS A 139 7.82 26.12 -5.86
N LEU A 140 8.12 26.88 -6.90
CA LEU A 140 9.20 26.53 -7.84
C LEU A 140 10.55 27.03 -7.32
N VAL A 141 11.39 26.10 -6.87
CA VAL A 141 12.78 26.37 -6.51
C VAL A 141 13.67 26.18 -7.74
N SER A 142 14.26 27.29 -8.19
CA SER A 142 15.20 27.31 -9.32
C SER A 142 16.63 27.18 -8.80
N LEU A 143 17.29 26.08 -9.11
CA LEU A 143 18.66 25.78 -8.72
C LEU A 143 19.63 26.21 -9.83
N TYR A 144 20.67 26.95 -9.46
CA TYR A 144 21.72 27.40 -10.37
C TYR A 144 23.07 26.88 -9.89
N PHE A 145 23.82 26.25 -10.79
CA PHE A 145 25.14 25.68 -10.52
C PHE A 145 26.20 26.48 -11.28
N ARG A 146 27.17 26.98 -10.54
CA ARG A 146 28.26 27.81 -11.05
C ARG A 146 29.60 27.18 -10.69
N LYS A 147 30.45 26.98 -11.69
CA LYS A 147 31.84 26.58 -11.45
C LYS A 147 32.59 27.77 -10.84
N ASN A 148 33.22 27.55 -9.69
CA ASN A 148 34.01 28.58 -9.02
C ASN A 148 35.50 28.42 -9.33
N ALA A 149 36.02 27.18 -9.25
CA ALA A 149 37.40 26.84 -9.55
C ALA A 149 37.51 25.38 -10.03
N THR A 150 38.74 24.90 -10.22
CA THR A 150 38.96 23.47 -10.49
C THR A 150 38.41 22.65 -9.33
N ASN A 151 37.55 21.68 -9.64
CA ASN A 151 36.88 20.81 -8.65
C ASN A 151 36.09 21.55 -7.57
N SER A 152 35.64 22.78 -7.84
CA SER A 152 34.85 23.57 -6.90
C SER A 152 33.69 24.25 -7.61
N TRP A 153 32.49 24.01 -7.10
CA TRP A 153 31.23 24.54 -7.62
C TRP A 153 30.43 25.19 -6.51
N GLN A 154 29.57 26.12 -6.89
CA GLN A 154 28.62 26.76 -6.00
C GLN A 154 27.21 26.50 -6.52
N TYR A 155 26.25 26.33 -5.60
CA TYR A 155 24.83 26.30 -5.94
C TYR A 155 24.09 27.46 -5.30
N TYR A 156 23.02 27.88 -5.97
CA TYR A 156 22.08 28.89 -5.51
C TYR A 156 20.67 28.41 -5.79
N ALA A 157 19.87 28.25 -4.74
CA ALA A 157 18.44 27.97 -4.82
C ALA A 157 17.68 29.31 -4.75
N LEU A 158 16.96 29.62 -5.82
CA LEU A 158 16.20 30.84 -5.97
C LEU A 158 14.70 30.55 -5.96
N VAL A 159 13.96 31.45 -5.34
CA VAL A 159 12.48 31.50 -5.38
C VAL A 159 12.07 32.91 -5.81
N ASP A 160 10.92 33.05 -6.48
CA ASP A 160 10.35 34.37 -6.77
C ASP A 160 10.01 35.09 -5.46
N GLY A 161 10.48 36.32 -5.29
CA GLY A 161 10.27 37.08 -4.06
C GLY A 161 8.79 37.35 -3.75
N GLY A 162 7.89 37.24 -4.73
CA GLY A 162 6.44 37.34 -4.51
C GLY A 162 5.86 36.20 -3.70
N GLU A 163 6.56 35.06 -3.62
CA GLU A 163 6.17 33.89 -2.84
C GLU A 163 6.72 33.94 -1.40
N LEU A 164 7.62 34.88 -1.10
CA LEU A 164 8.30 34.97 0.19
C LEU A 164 7.77 36.13 1.03
N THR A 165 7.80 35.98 2.35
CA THR A 165 7.31 37.01 3.30
C THR A 165 8.05 38.35 3.15
N THR A 166 9.34 38.32 2.81
CA THR A 166 10.21 39.51 2.73
C THR A 166 10.63 39.90 1.31
N GLY A 167 10.10 39.22 0.29
CA GLY A 167 10.49 39.42 -1.10
C GLY A 167 9.61 40.41 -1.89
N THR A 168 9.97 40.65 -3.14
CA THR A 168 9.19 41.46 -4.09
C THR A 168 8.92 40.64 -5.34
N ALA A 169 7.66 40.53 -5.75
CA ALA A 169 7.24 39.78 -6.93
C ALA A 169 8.05 40.15 -8.18
N GLY A 170 8.47 39.14 -8.93
CA GLY A 170 9.31 39.28 -10.13
C GLY A 170 10.80 39.48 -9.86
N ASN A 171 11.23 39.52 -8.59
CA ASN A 171 12.64 39.53 -8.22
C ASN A 171 12.99 38.25 -7.47
N ASN A 172 13.94 37.48 -8.01
CA ASN A 172 14.42 36.26 -7.35
C ASN A 172 15.17 36.59 -6.06
N VAL A 173 14.96 35.76 -5.04
CA VAL A 173 15.67 35.79 -3.76
C VAL A 173 16.43 34.48 -3.59
N THR A 174 17.65 34.53 -3.05
CA THR A 174 18.42 33.33 -2.70
C THR A 174 17.97 32.80 -1.35
N CYS A 175 17.33 31.64 -1.33
CA CYS A 175 16.86 30.98 -0.10
C CYS A 175 17.88 29.97 0.42
N ALA A 176 18.54 29.24 -0.49
CA ALA A 176 19.64 28.35 -0.13
C ALA A 176 20.86 28.52 -1.03
N SER A 177 22.05 28.30 -0.47
CA SER A 177 23.30 28.34 -1.22
C SER A 177 24.39 27.55 -0.52
N GLY A 178 25.37 27.10 -1.30
CA GLY A 178 26.51 26.37 -0.76
C GLY A 178 27.58 26.09 -1.79
N THR A 179 28.61 25.37 -1.35
CA THR A 179 29.78 25.02 -2.17
C THR A 179 29.99 23.51 -2.17
N PHE A 180 30.23 22.95 -3.36
CA PHE A 180 30.69 21.59 -3.57
C PHE A 180 32.19 21.58 -3.80
N LEU A 181 32.87 20.61 -3.19
CA LEU A 181 34.23 20.22 -3.56
C LEU A 181 34.19 18.81 -4.13
N PHE A 182 34.88 18.59 -5.24
CA PHE A 182 35.03 17.29 -5.90
C PHE A 182 36.45 16.78 -5.76
N ASP A 183 36.60 15.46 -5.77
CA ASP A 183 37.90 14.81 -5.84
C ASP A 183 38.32 14.61 -7.31
N THR A 184 39.56 14.17 -7.52
CA THR A 184 40.18 13.96 -8.84
C THR A 184 39.51 12.87 -9.69
N ASP A 185 38.75 11.98 -9.08
CA ASP A 185 37.94 10.97 -9.77
C ASP A 185 36.54 11.46 -10.16
N GLY A 186 36.20 12.72 -9.87
CA GLY A 186 34.91 13.33 -10.19
C GLY A 186 33.82 13.08 -9.14
N GLY A 187 34.12 12.33 -8.08
CA GLY A 187 33.19 12.14 -6.96
C GLY A 187 33.11 13.35 -6.03
N LEU A 188 31.93 13.57 -5.44
CA LEU A 188 31.70 14.59 -4.42
C LEU A 188 32.57 14.31 -3.18
N TYR A 189 33.41 15.27 -2.83
CA TYR A 189 34.28 15.20 -1.66
C TYR A 189 33.60 15.74 -0.41
N SER A 190 32.97 16.92 -0.51
CA SER A 190 32.27 17.59 0.60
C SER A 190 31.25 18.60 0.09
N VAL A 191 30.21 18.85 0.88
CA VAL A 191 29.25 19.97 0.68
C VAL A 191 29.36 20.91 1.86
N THR A 192 29.40 22.22 1.60
CA THR A 192 29.29 23.24 2.65
C THR A 192 28.11 24.14 2.35
N GLU A 193 27.03 23.97 3.10
CA GLU A 193 25.88 24.86 3.06
C GLU A 193 26.20 26.20 3.74
N THR A 194 25.82 27.29 3.09
CA THR A 194 26.03 28.66 3.59
C THR A 194 24.73 29.26 4.11
N THR A 195 23.63 29.04 3.40
CA THR A 195 22.30 29.51 3.77
C THR A 195 21.26 28.47 3.38
N ASN A 196 20.19 28.37 4.15
CA ASN A 196 19.04 27.51 3.86
C ASN A 196 17.85 27.97 4.71
N ASP A 197 17.05 28.84 4.13
CA ASP A 197 15.90 29.44 4.81
C ASP A 197 14.84 29.78 3.77
N PHE A 198 13.76 29.01 3.76
CA PHE A 198 12.60 29.23 2.89
C PHE A 198 11.45 29.78 3.73
N ASP A 199 11.15 31.06 3.55
CA ASP A 199 10.10 31.79 4.27
C ASP A 199 8.91 32.08 3.35
N PHE A 200 8.17 31.02 3.01
CA PHE A 200 7.00 31.11 2.14
C PHE A 200 5.86 31.88 2.80
N MET A 201 5.27 32.81 2.06
CA MET A 201 4.23 33.70 2.56
C MET A 201 2.97 32.93 2.96
N GLY A 202 2.57 33.04 4.23
CA GLY A 202 1.34 32.43 4.74
C GLY A 202 1.48 30.96 5.18
N ALA A 203 2.68 30.39 5.09
CA ALA A 203 3.00 29.05 5.57
C ALA A 203 3.80 29.10 6.89
N THR A 204 4.26 27.93 7.36
CA THR A 204 5.26 27.86 8.43
C THR A 204 6.54 28.55 7.96
N GLN A 205 6.98 29.55 8.72
CA GLN A 205 8.18 30.32 8.39
C GLN A 205 9.45 29.50 8.64
N SER A 206 10.49 29.80 7.86
CA SER A 206 11.81 29.16 7.94
C SER A 206 11.79 27.65 7.78
N LEU A 207 11.20 27.19 6.67
CA LEU A 207 11.37 25.82 6.22
C LEU A 207 12.82 25.63 5.77
N ALA A 208 13.55 24.71 6.40
CA ALA A 208 14.90 24.33 6.00
C ALA A 208 14.81 23.03 5.20
N LEU A 209 15.14 23.09 3.90
CA LEU A 209 15.10 21.92 3.03
C LEU A 209 16.43 21.17 3.09
N SER A 210 16.41 19.89 3.43
CA SER A 210 17.57 19.00 3.29
C SER A 210 17.85 18.75 1.81
N PHE A 211 18.87 19.42 1.26
CA PHE A 211 19.34 19.12 -0.09
C PHE A 211 20.29 17.92 -0.06
N ASN A 212 19.81 16.76 -0.50
CA ASN A 212 20.59 15.54 -0.58
C ASN A 212 21.33 15.46 -1.94
N PHE A 213 22.64 15.66 -1.88
CA PHE A 213 23.56 15.60 -3.03
C PHE A 213 24.31 14.27 -3.14
N GLY A 214 23.86 13.22 -2.44
CA GLY A 214 24.57 11.95 -2.29
C GLY A 214 25.49 11.94 -1.06
N THR A 215 26.14 10.79 -0.83
CA THR A 215 27.04 10.59 0.31
C THR A 215 28.46 11.01 -0.08
N SER A 216 28.90 12.16 0.42
CA SER A 216 30.24 12.68 0.18
C SER A 216 31.34 11.81 0.80
N LYS A 217 32.57 11.96 0.29
CA LYS A 217 33.73 11.19 0.78
C LYS A 217 34.14 11.56 2.20
N ASP A 218 33.96 12.82 2.62
CA ASP A 218 34.23 13.25 4.00
C ASP A 218 33.27 12.61 5.02
N ASP A 219 32.05 12.29 4.59
CA ASP A 219 31.06 11.53 5.36
C ASP A 219 31.20 9.99 5.20
N GLY A 220 32.26 9.53 4.55
CA GLY A 220 32.58 8.11 4.39
C GLY A 220 31.90 7.43 3.19
N GLY A 221 31.27 8.20 2.30
CA GLY A 221 30.66 7.72 1.07
C GLY A 221 31.63 7.56 -0.10
N THR A 222 31.10 7.22 -1.27
CA THR A 222 31.88 7.14 -2.51
C THR A 222 31.94 8.48 -3.26
N GLY A 223 31.00 9.39 -2.99
CA GLY A 223 30.81 10.64 -3.74
C GLY A 223 30.22 10.45 -5.15
N LEU A 224 29.71 9.25 -5.48
CA LEU A 224 29.22 8.91 -6.82
C LEU A 224 27.71 8.63 -6.89
N ASP A 225 27.02 8.70 -5.75
CA ASP A 225 25.61 8.36 -5.55
C ASP A 225 24.64 9.56 -5.64
N GLY A 226 25.16 10.76 -5.92
CA GLY A 226 24.34 11.95 -6.12
C GLY A 226 24.94 12.90 -7.14
N ILE A 227 25.48 14.03 -6.70
CA ILE A 227 26.12 15.00 -7.59
C ILE A 227 27.54 14.54 -7.95
N THR A 228 27.89 14.65 -9.22
CA THR A 228 29.20 14.25 -9.76
C THR A 228 29.76 15.32 -10.67
N GLN A 229 31.06 15.26 -10.92
CA GLN A 229 31.74 16.14 -11.84
C GLN A 229 32.55 15.34 -12.87
N PHE A 230 31.95 15.07 -14.02
CA PHE A 230 32.61 14.40 -15.15
C PHE A 230 32.74 15.32 -16.37
N GLY A 231 33.60 14.93 -17.31
CA GLY A 231 33.86 15.71 -18.53
C GLY A 231 32.74 15.69 -19.58
N SER A 232 31.62 15.01 -19.31
CA SER A 232 30.40 15.12 -20.12
C SER A 232 29.62 16.39 -19.77
N SER A 233 28.80 16.86 -20.70
CA SER A 233 27.92 18.01 -20.48
C SER A 233 27.06 17.82 -19.23
N SER A 234 26.76 18.93 -18.54
CA SER A 234 25.94 18.91 -17.34
C SER A 234 24.56 18.34 -17.65
N THR A 235 24.06 17.43 -16.82
CA THR A 235 22.78 16.77 -17.03
C THR A 235 22.13 16.37 -15.71
N ILE A 236 20.80 16.39 -15.68
CA ILE A 236 19.99 15.93 -14.55
C ILE A 236 19.64 14.48 -14.81
N THR A 237 20.06 13.59 -13.92
CA THR A 237 19.64 12.19 -13.94
C THR A 237 18.38 12.01 -13.11
N ASN A 238 18.34 12.61 -11.92
CA ASN A 238 17.18 12.61 -11.05
C ASN A 238 17.12 13.91 -10.24
N ILE A 239 15.90 14.41 -10.03
CA ILE A 239 15.59 15.40 -9.01
C ILE A 239 14.21 15.08 -8.45
N SER A 240 14.11 14.87 -7.15
CA SER A 240 12.89 14.46 -6.48
C SER A 240 12.80 15.07 -5.08
N GLN A 241 11.58 15.17 -4.56
CA GLN A 241 11.30 15.66 -3.22
C GLN A 241 10.16 14.85 -2.60
N ASP A 242 10.01 14.93 -1.28
CA ASP A 242 9.11 14.09 -0.47
C ASP A 242 7.78 14.75 -0.04
N GLY A 243 7.66 16.06 -0.21
CA GLY A 243 6.44 16.83 0.08
C GLY A 243 5.32 16.59 -0.93
N TYR A 244 4.09 16.90 -0.52
CA TYR A 244 2.90 16.76 -1.37
C TYR A 244 1.75 17.65 -0.88
N ALA A 245 0.93 18.10 -1.83
CA ALA A 245 -0.33 18.79 -1.54
C ALA A 245 -1.36 17.82 -0.92
N SER A 246 -2.43 18.38 -0.34
CA SER A 246 -3.55 17.56 0.15
C SER A 246 -4.16 16.73 -0.99
N GLY A 247 -4.52 15.49 -0.69
CA GLY A 247 -5.08 14.56 -1.67
C GLY A 247 -6.31 13.84 -1.14
N SER A 248 -7.34 13.69 -1.98
CA SER A 248 -8.45 12.79 -1.69
C SER A 248 -8.20 11.40 -2.24
N LEU A 249 -8.82 10.38 -1.63
CA LEU A 249 -8.69 8.99 -2.08
C LEU A 249 -9.27 8.85 -3.49
N LYS A 250 -8.44 8.41 -4.44
CA LYS A 250 -8.81 8.22 -5.85
C LYS A 250 -9.19 6.76 -6.13
N SER A 251 -8.38 5.82 -5.63
CA SER A 251 -8.63 4.38 -5.77
C SER A 251 -7.97 3.60 -4.63
N ILE A 252 -8.38 2.35 -4.48
CA ILE A 252 -7.80 1.40 -3.52
C ILE A 252 -7.27 0.22 -4.31
N GLU A 253 -6.19 -0.33 -3.83
CA GLU A 253 -5.55 -1.53 -4.33
C GLU A 253 -5.36 -2.51 -3.17
N VAL A 254 -5.46 -3.80 -3.48
CA VAL A 254 -5.18 -4.88 -2.55
C VAL A 254 -4.12 -5.77 -3.19
N ASP A 255 -2.99 -5.89 -2.53
CA ASP A 255 -1.86 -6.70 -2.97
C ASP A 255 -2.02 -8.17 -2.56
N ALA A 256 -1.21 -9.06 -3.16
CA ALA A 256 -1.26 -10.50 -2.89
C ALA A 256 -0.83 -10.89 -1.46
N ASP A 257 -0.08 -10.03 -0.79
CA ASP A 257 0.27 -10.13 0.62
C ASP A 257 -0.83 -9.56 1.54
N GLY A 258 -1.94 -9.10 0.97
CA GLY A 258 -3.07 -8.49 1.65
C GLY A 258 -2.87 -7.06 2.10
N THR A 259 -1.79 -6.40 1.70
CA THR A 259 -1.62 -4.97 1.92
C THR A 259 -2.69 -4.21 1.15
N ILE A 260 -3.47 -3.40 1.85
CA ILE A 260 -4.47 -2.50 1.28
C ILE A 260 -3.85 -1.12 1.20
N SER A 261 -3.73 -0.60 -0.02
CA SER A 261 -3.12 0.70 -0.30
C SER A 261 -4.13 1.63 -0.96
N GLY A 262 -4.15 2.89 -0.51
CA GLY A 262 -4.92 3.97 -1.12
C GLY A 262 -4.05 4.79 -2.06
N ASN A 263 -4.51 4.98 -3.29
CA ASN A 263 -3.92 5.90 -4.26
C ASN A 263 -4.67 7.23 -4.20
N TYR A 264 -3.96 8.33 -4.00
CA TYR A 264 -4.54 9.65 -3.77
C TYR A 264 -4.39 10.57 -4.98
N THR A 265 -5.23 11.62 -5.05
CA THR A 265 -5.20 12.60 -6.15
C THR A 265 -3.91 13.41 -6.23
N ASN A 266 -3.18 13.52 -5.11
CA ASN A 266 -1.87 14.17 -5.04
C ASN A 266 -0.72 13.28 -5.57
N GLY A 267 -1.02 12.08 -6.08
CA GLY A 267 -0.04 11.14 -6.62
C GLY A 267 0.67 10.27 -5.58
N THR A 268 0.34 10.43 -4.29
CA THR A 268 0.87 9.58 -3.23
C THR A 268 0.10 8.28 -3.11
N THR A 269 0.80 7.22 -2.72
CA THR A 269 0.20 5.93 -2.34
C THR A 269 0.49 5.71 -0.86
N GLN A 270 -0.54 5.49 -0.06
CA GLN A 270 -0.38 5.20 1.37
C GLN A 270 -0.95 3.82 1.67
N VAL A 271 -0.21 3.05 2.47
CA VAL A 271 -0.73 1.82 3.04
C VAL A 271 -1.77 2.19 4.09
N ILE A 272 -2.89 1.47 4.12
CA ILE A 272 -3.99 1.70 5.06
C ILE A 272 -3.96 0.61 6.16
N SER A 273 -3.85 -0.66 5.74
CA SER A 273 -3.84 -1.82 6.63
C SER A 273 -3.39 -3.05 5.84
N GLN A 274 -3.08 -4.16 6.51
CA GLN A 274 -2.87 -5.46 5.88
C GLN A 274 -3.93 -6.46 6.33
N LEU A 275 -4.60 -7.14 5.42
CA LEU A 275 -5.59 -8.17 5.74
C LEU A 275 -4.98 -9.28 6.60
N VAL A 276 -5.71 -9.72 7.62
CA VAL A 276 -5.30 -10.86 8.44
C VAL A 276 -5.94 -12.15 7.93
N VAL A 277 -5.13 -13.18 7.76
CA VAL A 277 -5.59 -14.53 7.44
C VAL A 277 -5.39 -15.43 8.65
N CYS A 278 -6.46 -16.12 9.03
CA CYS A 278 -6.49 -17.02 10.16
C CYS A 278 -6.49 -18.47 9.68
N LYS A 279 -5.67 -19.30 10.31
CA LYS A 279 -5.70 -20.76 10.13
C LYS A 279 -6.08 -21.46 11.43
N PHE A 280 -6.57 -22.69 11.30
CA PHE A 280 -6.94 -23.55 12.41
C PHE A 280 -6.20 -24.88 12.28
N ASN A 281 -5.87 -25.49 13.42
CA ASN A 281 -5.27 -26.83 13.42
C ASN A 281 -6.25 -27.86 12.86
N ASN A 282 -7.55 -27.67 13.10
CA ASN A 282 -8.61 -28.56 12.63
C ASN A 282 -9.79 -27.76 12.07
N GLU A 283 -9.73 -27.46 10.78
CA GLU A 283 -10.75 -26.66 10.06
C GLU A 283 -12.12 -27.34 10.03
N VAL A 284 -12.18 -28.68 10.00
CA VAL A 284 -13.44 -29.44 9.96
C VAL A 284 -14.21 -29.42 11.28
N ALA A 285 -13.57 -29.03 12.37
CA ALA A 285 -14.21 -28.85 13.67
C ALA A 285 -14.74 -27.42 13.90
N LEU A 286 -14.61 -26.53 12.92
CA LEU A 286 -15.24 -25.22 12.98
C LEU A 286 -16.76 -25.35 12.95
N LYS A 287 -17.45 -24.58 13.79
CA LYS A 287 -18.92 -24.57 13.80
C LYS A 287 -19.42 -23.52 12.82
N ARG A 288 -20.21 -23.94 11.83
CA ARG A 288 -20.90 -23.03 10.90
C ARG A 288 -22.03 -22.29 11.62
N VAL A 289 -22.13 -20.98 11.44
CA VAL A 289 -23.14 -20.12 12.10
C VAL A 289 -24.09 -19.41 11.12
N GLY A 290 -24.02 -19.72 9.82
CA GLY A 290 -24.84 -19.10 8.76
C GLY A 290 -24.02 -18.17 7.87
N SER A 291 -24.58 -17.72 6.74
CA SER A 291 -23.92 -16.80 5.77
C SER A 291 -22.46 -17.15 5.39
N ASN A 292 -22.12 -18.44 5.36
CA ASN A 292 -20.74 -18.93 5.15
C ASN A 292 -19.71 -18.47 6.21
N ASN A 293 -20.19 -18.10 7.39
CA ASN A 293 -19.40 -17.73 8.56
C ASN A 293 -19.24 -18.92 9.51
N TYR A 294 -18.09 -18.96 10.17
CA TYR A 294 -17.65 -20.00 11.08
C TYR A 294 -17.20 -19.39 12.40
N VAL A 295 -17.35 -20.15 13.49
CA VAL A 295 -16.78 -19.84 14.80
C VAL A 295 -15.85 -20.97 15.25
N GLU A 296 -14.83 -20.60 16.01
CA GLU A 296 -13.92 -21.57 16.61
C GLU A 296 -14.62 -22.42 17.67
N THR A 297 -14.12 -23.64 17.86
CA THR A 297 -14.59 -24.60 18.86
C THR A 297 -13.38 -25.14 19.63
N LEU A 298 -13.65 -25.85 20.73
CA LEU A 298 -12.58 -26.52 21.47
C LEU A 298 -11.82 -27.54 20.59
N GLU A 299 -12.51 -28.18 19.65
CA GLU A 299 -11.93 -29.19 18.76
C GLU A 299 -11.21 -28.59 17.54
N SER A 300 -11.55 -27.37 17.11
CA SER A 300 -10.81 -26.67 16.04
C SER A 300 -9.46 -26.13 16.52
N GLY A 301 -9.37 -25.86 17.83
CA GLY A 301 -8.32 -25.04 18.42
C GLY A 301 -8.56 -23.55 18.17
N ALA A 302 -7.73 -22.72 18.81
CA ALA A 302 -7.76 -21.27 18.64
C ALA A 302 -7.27 -20.85 17.25
N ALA A 303 -7.79 -19.74 16.74
CA ALA A 303 -7.31 -19.13 15.51
C ALA A 303 -5.83 -18.72 15.61
N VAL A 304 -5.03 -19.13 14.62
CA VAL A 304 -3.66 -18.65 14.45
C VAL A 304 -3.66 -17.58 13.36
N LEU A 305 -3.44 -16.33 13.77
CA LEU A 305 -3.43 -15.17 12.90
C LEU A 305 -2.06 -15.03 12.21
N GLY A 306 -2.06 -14.57 10.96
CA GLY A 306 -0.83 -14.25 10.24
C GLY A 306 -1.12 -13.48 8.95
N ALA A 307 -0.05 -12.92 8.37
CA ALA A 307 -0.14 -12.29 7.05
C ALA A 307 -0.41 -13.37 5.98
N PRO A 308 -1.11 -13.03 4.89
CA PRO A 308 -1.18 -13.85 3.69
C PRO A 308 0.19 -14.26 3.17
N GLY A 309 0.30 -15.47 2.61
CA GLY A 309 1.55 -16.01 2.07
C GLY A 309 2.63 -16.37 3.09
N SER A 310 2.44 -16.04 4.38
CA SER A 310 3.39 -16.34 5.46
C SER A 310 2.94 -17.50 6.33
N GLY A 311 3.89 -18.27 6.88
CA GLY A 311 3.60 -19.30 7.89
C GLY A 311 2.63 -20.40 7.44
N GLY A 312 2.52 -20.65 6.13
CA GLY A 312 1.59 -21.62 5.54
C GLY A 312 0.17 -21.10 5.32
N ASN A 313 -0.06 -19.79 5.50
CA ASN A 313 -1.28 -19.13 5.04
C ASN A 313 -1.27 -19.03 3.51
N GLY A 314 -2.46 -19.13 2.91
CA GLY A 314 -2.66 -18.87 1.49
C GLY A 314 -2.32 -17.43 1.11
N THR A 315 -2.01 -17.21 -0.17
CA THR A 315 -1.86 -15.88 -0.75
C THR A 315 -3.23 -15.31 -1.10
N LEU A 316 -3.31 -13.99 -1.27
CA LEU A 316 -4.53 -13.35 -1.74
C LEU A 316 -4.49 -13.10 -3.24
N VAL A 317 -5.66 -13.17 -3.86
CA VAL A 317 -5.87 -12.77 -5.25
C VAL A 317 -6.91 -11.66 -5.23
N SER A 318 -6.50 -10.46 -5.61
CA SER A 318 -7.36 -9.29 -5.64
C SER A 318 -8.33 -9.32 -6.82
N SER A 319 -9.40 -8.53 -6.69
CA SER A 319 -10.51 -8.45 -7.65
C SER A 319 -11.01 -9.82 -8.10
N THR A 320 -11.13 -10.76 -7.16
CA THR A 320 -11.45 -12.15 -7.45
C THR A 320 -12.31 -12.72 -6.33
N LEU A 321 -13.28 -13.56 -6.67
CA LEU A 321 -14.09 -14.32 -5.73
C LEU A 321 -13.83 -15.83 -5.90
N GLU A 322 -13.81 -16.56 -4.78
CA GLU A 322 -13.74 -18.01 -4.78
C GLU A 322 -15.14 -18.60 -5.09
N GLN A 323 -15.23 -19.41 -6.15
CA GLN A 323 -16.46 -20.09 -6.54
C GLN A 323 -16.77 -21.28 -5.62
N SER A 324 -18.00 -21.79 -5.72
CA SER A 324 -18.37 -23.01 -5.01
C SER A 324 -17.49 -24.19 -5.43
N ASN A 325 -17.01 -24.96 -4.45
CA ASN A 325 -16.24 -26.18 -4.68
C ASN A 325 -17.12 -27.42 -5.01
N VAL A 326 -18.41 -27.20 -5.29
CA VAL A 326 -19.39 -28.25 -5.61
C VAL A 326 -19.44 -28.46 -7.11
N ASP A 327 -19.12 -29.68 -7.54
CA ASP A 327 -19.36 -30.11 -8.92
C ASP A 327 -20.80 -30.62 -9.07
N LEU A 328 -21.62 -29.84 -9.77
CA LEU A 328 -23.03 -30.12 -9.99
C LEU A 328 -23.26 -31.46 -10.70
N ALA A 329 -22.40 -31.87 -11.63
CA ALA A 329 -22.57 -33.13 -12.36
C ALA A 329 -22.44 -34.33 -11.42
N ASN A 330 -21.42 -34.31 -10.57
CA ASN A 330 -21.20 -35.35 -9.56
C ASN A 330 -22.29 -35.35 -8.49
N GLU A 331 -22.76 -34.18 -8.05
CA GLU A 331 -23.81 -34.08 -7.04
C GLU A 331 -25.17 -34.56 -7.57
N LEU A 332 -25.49 -34.29 -8.84
CA LEU A 332 -26.69 -34.84 -9.50
C LEU A 332 -26.64 -36.37 -9.60
N ILE A 333 -25.48 -36.95 -9.92
CA ILE A 333 -25.31 -38.42 -9.93
C ILE A 333 -25.53 -38.99 -8.52
N ARG A 334 -24.97 -38.37 -7.48
CA ARG A 334 -25.19 -38.77 -6.08
C ARG A 334 -26.66 -38.69 -5.70
N MET A 335 -27.37 -37.64 -6.11
CA MET A 335 -28.81 -37.51 -5.89
C MET A 335 -29.59 -38.64 -6.54
N VAL A 336 -29.26 -39.01 -7.79
CA VAL A 336 -29.89 -40.16 -8.49
C VAL A 336 -29.60 -41.49 -7.79
N VAL A 337 -28.37 -41.69 -7.28
CA VAL A 337 -28.00 -42.89 -6.52
C VAL A 337 -28.80 -42.97 -5.21
N ILE A 338 -28.89 -41.87 -4.46
CA ILE A 338 -29.67 -41.79 -3.22
C ILE A 338 -31.16 -42.03 -3.49
N GLN A 339 -31.71 -41.44 -4.56
CA GLN A 339 -33.11 -41.66 -4.96
C GLN A 339 -33.38 -43.12 -5.34
N ARG A 340 -32.49 -43.76 -6.12
CA ARG A 340 -32.62 -45.19 -6.46
C ARG A 340 -32.49 -46.07 -5.22
N GLY A 341 -31.59 -45.73 -4.30
CA GLY A 341 -31.45 -46.40 -3.01
C GLY A 341 -32.72 -46.30 -2.16
N PHE A 342 -33.31 -45.10 -2.06
CA PHE A 342 -34.58 -44.87 -1.37
C PHE A 342 -35.74 -45.65 -2.02
N GLN A 343 -35.82 -45.68 -3.35
CA GLN A 343 -36.82 -46.46 -4.08
C GLN A 343 -36.65 -47.96 -3.86
N ALA A 344 -35.42 -48.47 -3.83
CA ALA A 344 -35.13 -49.87 -3.55
C ALA A 344 -35.50 -50.26 -2.10
N ASN A 345 -35.17 -49.41 -1.12
CA ASN A 345 -35.57 -49.59 0.27
C ASN A 345 -37.10 -49.56 0.42
N SER A 346 -37.76 -48.62 -0.24
CA SER A 346 -39.23 -48.52 -0.21
C SER A 346 -39.90 -49.75 -0.82
N ARG A 347 -39.38 -50.25 -1.96
CA ARG A 347 -39.86 -51.50 -2.58
C ARG A 347 -39.67 -52.72 -1.68
N THR A 348 -38.58 -52.76 -0.91
CA THR A 348 -38.33 -53.81 0.09
C THR A 348 -39.39 -53.78 1.19
N ILE A 349 -39.76 -52.58 1.67
CA ILE A 349 -40.84 -52.43 2.65
C ILE A 349 -42.19 -52.89 2.07
N THR A 350 -42.52 -52.50 0.83
CA THR A 350 -43.77 -52.94 0.18
C THR A 350 -43.82 -54.44 0.01
N THR A 351 -42.73 -55.07 -0.45
CA THR A 351 -42.68 -56.53 -0.60
C THR A 351 -42.79 -57.27 0.74
N ILE A 352 -42.19 -56.74 1.81
CA ILE A 352 -42.39 -57.27 3.16
C ILE A 352 -43.86 -57.15 3.58
N ASN A 353 -44.49 -56.00 3.37
CA ASN A 353 -45.91 -55.80 3.70
C ASN A 353 -46.84 -56.71 2.90
N ASP A 354 -46.56 -56.93 1.62
CA ASP A 354 -47.35 -57.84 0.76
C ASP A 354 -47.22 -59.30 1.24
N LEU A 355 -46.01 -59.73 1.62
CA LEU A 355 -45.77 -61.07 2.20
C LEU A 355 -46.49 -61.24 3.54
N LEU A 356 -46.48 -60.22 4.40
CA LEU A 356 -47.21 -60.23 5.67
C LEU A 356 -48.72 -60.32 5.45
N ALA A 357 -49.27 -59.59 4.48
CA ALA A 357 -50.69 -59.65 4.15
C ALA A 357 -51.11 -61.05 3.65
N GLN A 358 -50.30 -61.67 2.79
CA GLN A 358 -50.55 -63.04 2.32
C GLN A 358 -50.54 -64.06 3.48
N LEU A 359 -49.62 -63.91 4.43
CA LEU A 359 -49.56 -64.75 5.64
C LEU A 359 -50.84 -64.65 6.49
N VAL A 360 -51.40 -63.44 6.64
CA VAL A 360 -52.66 -63.25 7.38
C VAL A 360 -53.84 -63.90 6.68
N THR A 361 -53.89 -63.87 5.35
CA THR A 361 -54.97 -64.50 4.57
C THR A 361 -54.87 -66.03 4.49
N LEU A 362 -53.69 -66.60 4.71
CA LEU A 362 -53.47 -68.06 4.80
C LEU A 362 -53.79 -68.63 6.21
N GLY A 363 -53.90 -67.76 7.21
CA GLY A 363 -54.20 -68.12 8.60
C GLY A 363 -55.68 -68.04 8.99
N GLN A 364 -56.57 -67.64 8.07
CA GLN A 364 -58.03 -67.74 8.22
C GLN A 364 -58.58 -68.92 7.42
#